data_AF-A0A140STE8-F1
#
_entry.id   AF-A0A140STE8-F1
#
_cell.length_a   1.000
_cell.length_b   1.000
_cell.length_c   1.000
_cell.angle_alpha   90.00
_cell.angle_beta   90.00
_cell.angle_gamma   90.00
#
_symmetry.space_group_name_H-M   'P 1'
#
loop_
_entity.id
_entity.type
_entity.pdbx_description
1 polymer ?
#
loop_
_entity_poly.entity_id
_entity_poly.type
_entity_poly.pdbx_seq_one_letter_code
_entity_poly.pdbx_strand_id
1 'polypeptide(L)'
;MKNNELCFYQQERHFWSGICKNTVSISDTAIAYFSELPVPAFSFIYLHSGASIADFKAGNALFFEQKNLMSLSYMKKCCHSSRQL
;
A
#
# COMPACT_ATOMS: atom_id res chain seq x y z
N MET A 1 -19.70 -7.32 11.74
CA MET A 1 -18.33 -7.78 11.40
C MET A 1 -17.35 -6.67 10.98
N LYS A 2 -17.70 -5.37 11.01
CA LYS A 2 -16.81 -4.27 10.56
C LYS A 2 -15.59 -4.00 11.47
N ASN A 3 -15.67 -4.33 12.76
CA ASN A 3 -14.56 -4.07 13.71
C ASN A 3 -13.30 -4.88 13.42
N ASN A 4 -13.43 -6.10 12.87
CA ASN A 4 -12.28 -6.98 12.67
C ASN A 4 -11.40 -6.50 11.50
N GLU A 5 -12.02 -5.94 10.46
CA GLU A 5 -11.32 -5.41 9.27
C GLU A 5 -10.53 -4.15 9.60
N LEU A 6 -11.12 -3.22 10.37
CA LEU A 6 -10.41 -2.03 10.84
C LEU A 6 -9.21 -2.38 11.72
N CYS A 7 -9.38 -3.32 12.66
CA CYS A 7 -8.30 -3.79 13.50
C CYS A 7 -7.18 -4.46 12.67
N PHE A 8 -7.55 -5.25 11.66
CA PHE A 8 -6.61 -5.89 10.75
C PHE A 8 -5.78 -4.87 9.95
N TYR A 9 -6.43 -3.86 9.35
CA TYR A 9 -5.71 -2.81 8.63
C TYR A 9 -4.80 -1.96 9.53
N GLN A 10 -5.22 -1.70 10.77
CA GLN A 10 -4.36 -1.04 11.74
C GLN A 10 -3.13 -1.90 12.06
N GLN A 11 -3.31 -3.20 12.29
CA GLN A 11 -2.20 -4.11 12.59
C GLN A 11 -1.23 -4.21 11.41
N GLU A 12 -1.72 -4.35 10.18
CA GLU A 12 -0.87 -4.36 9.00
C GLU A 12 -0.15 -3.03 8.80
N ARG A 13 -0.84 -1.89 9.02
CA ARG A 13 -0.19 -0.58 8.98
C ARG A 13 0.96 -0.49 9.97
N HIS A 14 0.75 -0.89 11.21
CA HIS A 14 1.80 -0.91 12.23
C HIS A 14 2.97 -1.80 11.81
N PHE A 15 2.69 -3.03 11.36
CA PHE A 15 3.72 -3.97 10.92
C PHE A 15 4.56 -3.41 9.77
N TRP A 16 3.92 -2.95 8.68
CA TRP A 16 4.62 -2.46 7.50
C TRP A 16 5.35 -1.14 7.75
N SER A 17 4.75 -0.22 8.51
CA SER A 17 5.42 1.04 8.88
C SER A 17 6.66 0.84 9.75
N GLY A 18 6.71 -0.24 10.54
CA GLY A 18 7.90 -0.58 11.33
C GLY A 18 9.04 -1.19 10.53
N ILE A 19 8.76 -1.74 9.34
CA ILE A 19 9.75 -2.39 8.47
C ILE A 19 10.25 -1.41 7.39
N CYS A 20 9.35 -0.60 6.85
CA CYS A 20 9.65 0.33 5.77
C CYS A 20 10.27 1.62 6.31
N LYS A 21 11.17 2.21 5.51
CA LYS A 21 11.81 3.49 5.83
C LYS A 21 10.79 4.62 5.93
N ASN A 22 9.88 4.64 4.97
CA ASN A 22 8.93 5.72 4.80
C ASN A 22 7.55 5.14 4.48
N THR A 23 6.54 5.76 5.07
CA THR A 23 5.13 5.39 4.90
C THR A 23 4.35 6.66 4.59
N VAL A 24 3.65 6.67 3.45
CA VAL A 24 2.88 7.82 2.98
C VAL A 24 1.41 7.41 2.88
N SER A 25 0.55 8.08 3.65
CA SER A 25 -0.90 7.93 3.52
C SER A 25 -1.35 8.70 2.29
N ILE A 26 -1.96 8.02 1.33
CA ILE A 26 -2.55 8.64 0.13
C ILE A 26 -4.01 9.01 0.43
N SER A 27 -4.73 8.09 1.07
CA SER A 27 -6.10 8.25 1.54
C SER A 27 -6.37 7.29 2.71
N ASP A 28 -7.60 7.26 3.22
CA ASP A 28 -8.01 6.31 4.28
C ASP A 28 -7.96 4.84 3.80
N THR A 29 -8.02 4.64 2.48
CA THR A 29 -8.03 3.32 1.84
C THR A 29 -6.74 3.00 1.08
N ALA A 30 -5.75 3.89 1.08
CA ALA A 30 -4.51 3.67 0.34
C ALA A 30 -3.28 4.22 1.06
N ILE A 31 -2.25 3.38 1.18
CA ILE A 31 -0.99 3.72 1.83
C ILE A 31 0.16 3.23 0.96
N ALA A 32 1.16 4.07 0.73
CA ALA A 32 2.40 3.68 0.07
C ALA A 32 3.50 3.43 1.12
N TYR A 33 4.18 2.29 0.98
CA TYR A 33 5.31 1.90 1.81
C TYR A 33 6.58 1.86 0.97
N PHE A 34 7.63 2.49 1.48
CA PHE A 34 8.93 2.61 0.79
C PHE A 34 10.04 2.05 1.67
N SER A 35 10.81 1.11 1.12
CA SER A 35 11.96 0.51 1.78
C SER A 35 13.26 1.21 1.40
N GLU A 36 14.27 1.17 2.28
CA GLU A 36 15.65 1.58 1.96
C GLU A 36 16.36 0.55 1.08
N LEU A 37 15.87 -0.69 1.08
CA LEU A 37 16.52 -1.76 0.35
C LEU A 37 16.44 -1.44 -1.15
N PRO A 38 17.55 -1.55 -1.89
CA PRO A 38 17.56 -1.38 -3.35
C PRO A 38 16.85 -2.54 -4.08
N VAL A 39 15.98 -3.28 -3.38
CA VAL A 39 15.22 -4.41 -3.86
C VAL A 39 13.77 -3.96 -4.05
N PRO A 40 13.24 -3.97 -5.28
CA PRO A 40 11.91 -3.45 -5.57
C PRO A 40 10.77 -4.22 -4.90
N ALA A 41 11.03 -5.44 -4.43
CA ALA A 41 10.05 -6.29 -3.75
C ALA A 41 9.53 -5.70 -2.42
N PHE A 42 10.18 -4.68 -1.85
CA PHE A 42 9.83 -4.14 -0.53
C PHE A 42 9.17 -2.76 -0.53
N SER A 43 9.08 -2.10 -1.69
CA SER A 43 8.28 -0.88 -1.81
C SER A 43 6.98 -1.20 -2.54
N PHE A 44 5.84 -0.89 -1.93
CA PHE A 44 4.53 -1.25 -2.49
C PHE A 44 3.43 -0.26 -2.10
N ILE A 45 2.34 -0.28 -2.89
CA ILE A 45 1.10 0.43 -2.58
C ILE A 45 0.13 -0.59 -2.01
N TYR A 46 -0.35 -0.30 -0.80
CA TYR A 46 -1.32 -1.10 -0.08
C TYR A 46 -2.71 -0.48 -0.24
N LEU A 47 -3.63 -1.24 -0.81
CA LEU A 47 -5.00 -0.81 -1.10
C LEU A 47 -5.98 -1.60 -0.24
N HIS A 48 -6.71 -0.90 0.61
CA HIS A 48 -7.82 -1.44 1.39
C HIS A 48 -9.06 -1.63 0.52
N SER A 49 -10.06 -2.34 1.06
CA SER A 49 -11.37 -2.42 0.46
C SER A 49 -11.96 -1.02 0.23
N GLY A 50 -12.49 -0.77 -0.97
CA GLY A 50 -13.04 0.53 -1.36
C GLY A 50 -12.03 1.52 -1.96
N ALA A 51 -10.75 1.15 -2.07
CA ALA A 51 -9.77 2.01 -2.75
C ALA A 51 -10.12 2.26 -4.22
N SER A 52 -9.94 3.50 -4.66
CA SER A 52 -10.23 3.93 -6.03
C SER A 52 -9.04 3.78 -6.97
N ILE A 53 -9.30 3.83 -8.28
CA ILE A 53 -8.23 3.90 -9.30
C ILE A 53 -7.41 5.19 -9.13
N ALA A 54 -8.00 6.28 -8.64
CA ALA A 54 -7.30 7.52 -8.38
C ALA A 54 -6.26 7.35 -7.26
N ASP A 55 -6.60 6.61 -6.20
CA ASP A 55 -5.66 6.29 -5.11
C ASP A 55 -4.46 5.51 -5.63
N PHE A 56 -4.69 4.51 -6.48
CA PHE A 56 -3.61 3.76 -7.11
C PHE A 56 -2.72 4.65 -7.97
N LYS A 57 -3.30 5.51 -8.80
CA LYS A 57 -2.54 6.43 -9.66
C LYS A 57 -1.70 7.42 -8.85
N ALA A 58 -2.25 7.96 -7.77
CA ALA A 58 -1.56 8.86 -6.86
C ALA A 58 -0.39 8.15 -6.18
N GLY A 59 -0.59 6.94 -5.68
CA GLY A 59 0.48 6.13 -5.14
C GLY A 59 1.56 5.85 -6.17
N ASN A 60 1.19 5.46 -7.39
CA ASN A 60 2.13 5.12 -8.44
C ASN A 60 3.00 6.34 -8.86
N ALA A 61 2.42 7.55 -8.85
CA ALA A 61 3.18 8.78 -9.10
C ALA A 61 4.32 8.98 -8.08
N LEU A 62 4.08 8.71 -6.80
CA LEU A 62 5.10 8.81 -5.74
C LEU A 62 6.28 7.85 -5.97
N PHE A 63 6.04 6.68 -6.57
CA PHE A 63 7.10 5.73 -6.90
C PHE A 63 7.99 6.23 -8.03
N PHE A 64 7.41 6.92 -9.02
CA PHE A 64 8.19 7.58 -10.09
C PHE A 64 9.02 8.74 -9.54
N GLU A 65 8.48 9.55 -8.62
CA GLU A 65 9.20 10.68 -8.02
C GLU A 65 10.39 10.25 -7.17
N GLN A 66 10.27 9.15 -6.43
CA GLN A 66 11.37 8.62 -5.61
C GLN A 66 12.52 7.98 -6.40
N LYS A 67 12.50 8.04 -7.75
CA LYS A 67 13.52 7.44 -8.64
C LYS A 67 13.82 5.97 -8.31
N ASN A 68 12.86 5.24 -7.76
CA ASN A 68 12.98 3.79 -7.57
C ASN A 68 12.73 3.11 -8.93
N LEU A 69 13.74 3.23 -9.80
CA LEU A 69 13.78 2.84 -11.22
C LEU A 69 13.65 1.33 -11.47
N MET A 70 13.42 0.52 -10.43
CA MET A 70 13.15 -0.91 -10.55
C MET A 70 11.81 -1.34 -9.94
N SER A 71 10.91 -0.41 -9.60
CA SER A 71 9.62 -0.76 -8.96
C SER A 71 8.71 -1.58 -9.88
N LEU A 72 8.86 -2.90 -9.85
CA LEU A 72 7.71 -3.79 -9.90
C LEU A 72 6.82 -3.38 -8.72
N SER A 73 5.83 -2.52 -8.98
CA SER A 73 4.83 -2.13 -8.00
C SER A 73 4.05 -3.38 -7.59
N TYR A 74 4.49 -4.05 -6.53
CA TYR A 74 3.80 -5.22 -6.00
C TYR A 74 2.51 -4.74 -5.34
N MET A 75 1.38 -4.84 -6.04
CA MET A 75 0.09 -4.57 -5.41
C MET A 75 -0.29 -5.72 -4.48
N LYS A 76 -0.29 -5.46 -3.18
CA LYS A 76 -0.92 -6.36 -2.22
C LYS A 76 -2.37 -5.89 -2.01
N LYS A 77 -3.28 -6.42 -2.82
CA LYS A 77 -4.72 -6.22 -2.64
C LYS A 77 -5.19 -7.21 -1.57
N CYS A 78 -5.66 -6.73 -0.42
CA CYS A 78 -6.27 -7.60 0.58
C CYS A 78 -7.67 -8.00 0.13
N CYS A 79 -7.74 -9.08 -0.65
CA CYS A 79 -8.97 -9.66 -1.15
C CYS A 79 -9.56 -10.57 -0.07
N HIS A 80 -10.30 -9.99 0.89
CA HIS A 80 -11.21 -10.79 1.71
C HIS A 80 -12.58 -10.81 1.02
N SER A 81 -12.72 -11.73 0.08
CA SER A 81 -13.97 -12.21 -0.52
C SER A 81 -15.04 -11.14 -0.80
N SER A 82 -14.97 -10.52 -1.98
CA SER A 82 -16.10 -10.42 -2.91
C SER A 82 -15.60 -9.90 -4.25
N ARG A 83 -16.01 -10.56 -5.33
CA ARG A 83 -15.85 -10.09 -6.70
C ARG A 83 -16.29 -8.62 -6.78
N GLN A 84 -15.40 -7.75 -7.24
CA GLN A 84 -15.57 -6.94 -8.46
C GLN A 84 -14.55 -5.80 -8.46
N LEU A 85 -13.89 -5.68 -9.61
CA LEU A 85 -12.97 -4.65 -10.08
C LEU A 85 -11.60 -4.64 -9.40
#